data_AF-A0A7W1Z604-F1
#
_entry.id   AF-A0A7W1Z604-F1
#
_cell.length_a   1.000
_cell.length_b   1.000
_cell.length_c   1.000
_cell.angle_alpha   90.00
_cell.angle_beta   90.00
_cell.angle_gamma   90.00
#
_symmetry.space_group_name_H-M   'P 1'
#
loop_
_entity.id
_entity.type
_entity.pdbx_description
1 polymer ?
#
loop_
_entity_poly.entity_id
_entity_poly.type
_entity_poly.pdbx_seq_one_letter_code
_entity_poly.pdbx_strand_id
1 'polypeptide(L)'
;ASELYGGLVLGQVSRRVREPELLLELIRHSAEEVVHAELWTATILAVGGAPRPTRDTYQSRYAAIVGRPAGLLQVLALTQVFERRVYRHFTEHLRRPAVHPLVQTTLRRMLEEEKGHLSWVKRWLHVQALARPEAVHDAMRRYTKADRQVYESLMEDYGYRQAA
;
A
#
# COMPACT_ATOMS: atom_id res chain seq x y z
N ALA A 1 6.85 0.55 -8.86
CA ALA A 1 7.82 1.15 -7.92
C ALA A 1 7.29 1.12 -6.48
N SER A 2 6.06 1.56 -6.22
CA SER A 2 5.48 1.52 -4.86
C SER A 2 5.18 0.09 -4.37
N GLU A 3 4.47 -0.75 -5.14
CA GLU A 3 4.14 -2.14 -4.72
C GLU A 3 5.41 -2.95 -4.45
N LEU A 4 6.37 -2.93 -5.38
CA LEU A 4 7.66 -3.62 -5.21
C LEU A 4 8.36 -3.20 -3.92
N TYR A 5 8.36 -1.90 -3.60
CA TYR A 5 8.96 -1.42 -2.37
C TYR A 5 8.21 -1.93 -1.13
N GLY A 6 6.87 -1.94 -1.16
CA GLY A 6 6.04 -2.53 -0.12
C GLY A 6 6.39 -4.00 0.12
N GLY A 7 6.42 -4.80 -0.96
CA GLY A 7 6.81 -6.20 -0.91
C GLY A 7 8.19 -6.44 -0.31
N LEU A 8 9.19 -5.64 -0.70
CA LEU A 8 10.55 -5.73 -0.16
C LEU A 8 10.62 -5.36 1.33
N VAL A 9 9.87 -4.34 1.76
CA VAL A 9 9.83 -3.95 3.19
C VAL A 9 9.19 -5.06 4.03
N LEU A 10 8.05 -5.61 3.59
CA LEU A 10 7.39 -6.69 4.30
C LEU A 10 8.27 -7.95 4.38
N GLY A 11 8.94 -8.31 3.29
CA GLY A 11 9.92 -9.40 3.25
C GLY A 11 11.11 -9.16 4.18
N GLN A 12 11.58 -7.92 4.33
CA GLN A 12 12.65 -7.61 5.28
C GLN A 12 12.17 -7.63 6.74
N VAL A 13 10.91 -7.27 7.00
CA VAL A 13 10.31 -7.32 8.34
C VAL A 13 10.07 -8.77 8.77
N SER A 14 9.63 -9.64 7.87
CA SER A 14 9.36 -11.06 8.15
C SER A 14 10.56 -11.78 8.78
N ARG A 15 11.78 -11.44 8.36
CA ARG A 15 13.05 -11.99 8.90
C ARG A 15 13.23 -11.80 10.42
N ARG A 16 12.53 -10.82 11.01
CA ARG A 16 12.63 -10.48 12.44
C ARG A 16 11.46 -11.01 13.26
N VAL A 17 10.43 -11.55 12.63
CA VAL A 17 9.26 -12.12 13.29
C VAL A 17 9.56 -13.55 13.74
N ARG A 18 8.96 -13.94 14.87
CA ARG A 18 9.07 -15.29 15.46
C ARG A 18 7.73 -16.00 15.59
N GLU A 19 6.64 -15.24 15.64
CA GLU A 19 5.28 -15.77 15.61
C GLU A 19 4.99 -16.40 14.23
N PRO A 20 4.74 -17.72 14.14
CA PRO A 20 4.60 -18.41 12.85
C PRO A 20 3.48 -17.89 11.96
N GLU A 21 2.33 -17.58 12.54
CA GLU A 21 1.15 -17.11 11.82
C GLU A 21 1.40 -15.73 11.21
N LEU A 22 1.99 -14.83 11.99
CA LEU A 22 2.37 -13.51 11.50
C LEU A 22 3.46 -13.60 10.42
N LEU A 23 4.43 -14.51 10.58
CA LEU A 23 5.45 -14.74 9.57
C LEU A 23 4.84 -15.16 8.25
N LEU A 24 3.86 -16.06 8.28
CA LEU A 24 3.14 -16.53 7.10
C LEU A 24 2.37 -15.40 6.41
N GLU A 25 1.63 -14.58 7.16
CA GLU A 25 0.89 -13.42 6.61
C GLU A 25 1.86 -12.42 5.95
N LEU A 26 2.98 -12.11 6.59
CA LEU A 26 3.99 -11.19 6.04
C LEU A 26 4.65 -11.73 4.76
N ILE A 27 4.95 -13.03 4.70
CA ILE A 27 5.54 -13.64 3.50
C ILE A 27 4.55 -13.63 2.34
N ARG A 28 3.28 -13.99 2.60
CA ARG A 28 2.23 -13.98 1.57
C ARG A 28 2.01 -12.58 1.03
N HIS A 29 1.78 -11.61 1.92
CA HIS A 29 1.60 -10.21 1.51
C HIS A 29 2.83 -9.69 0.76
N SER A 30 4.05 -9.99 1.24
CA SER A 30 5.29 -9.62 0.53
C SER A 30 5.35 -10.18 -0.90
N ALA A 31 4.99 -11.45 -1.10
CA ALA A 31 4.99 -12.08 -2.41
C ALA A 31 3.91 -11.50 -3.34
N GLU A 32 2.71 -11.26 -2.82
CA GLU A 32 1.60 -10.65 -3.56
C GLU A 32 1.97 -9.25 -4.05
N GLU A 33 2.63 -8.43 -3.23
CA GLU A 33 3.09 -7.09 -3.67
C GLU A 33 4.15 -7.12 -4.79
N VAL A 34 4.98 -8.17 -4.83
CA VAL A 34 5.92 -8.36 -5.94
C VAL A 34 5.17 -8.72 -7.21
N VAL A 35 4.14 -9.57 -7.13
CA VAL A 35 3.26 -9.90 -8.25
C VAL A 35 2.48 -8.65 -8.70
N HIS A 36 1.96 -7.84 -7.79
CA HIS A 36 1.33 -6.55 -8.11
C HIS A 36 2.26 -5.63 -8.90
N ALA A 37 3.52 -5.54 -8.50
CA ALA A 37 4.52 -4.75 -9.22
C ALA A 37 4.77 -5.26 -10.65
N GLU A 38 4.82 -6.58 -10.83
CA GLU A 38 4.92 -7.22 -12.13
C GLU A 38 3.68 -6.91 -12.98
N LEU A 39 2.47 -7.07 -12.45
CA LEU A 39 1.21 -6.82 -13.14
C LEU A 39 1.12 -5.38 -13.66
N TRP A 40 1.49 -4.40 -12.84
CA TRP A 40 1.55 -3.01 -13.28
C TRP A 40 2.57 -2.81 -14.39
N THR A 41 3.75 -3.39 -14.25
CA THR A 41 4.82 -3.27 -15.26
C THR A 41 4.38 -3.86 -16.59
N ALA A 42 3.80 -5.06 -16.58
CA ALA A 42 3.27 -5.74 -17.76
C ALA A 42 2.13 -4.94 -18.40
N THR A 43 1.22 -4.39 -17.57
CA THR A 43 0.09 -3.58 -18.07
C THR A 43 0.56 -2.29 -18.73
N ILE A 44 1.54 -1.59 -18.13
CA ILE A 44 2.13 -0.38 -18.71
C ILE A 44 2.75 -0.70 -20.08
N LEU A 45 3.51 -1.78 -20.20
CA LEU A 45 4.09 -2.20 -21.47
C LEU A 45 3.00 -2.54 -22.51
N ALA A 46 1.97 -3.27 -22.10
CA ALA A 46 0.91 -3.73 -22.99
C ALA A 46 0.04 -2.59 -23.55
N VAL A 47 -0.09 -1.47 -22.82
CA VAL A 47 -0.78 -0.26 -23.32
C VAL A 47 0.15 0.67 -24.11
N GLY A 48 1.38 0.23 -24.44
CA GLY A 48 2.38 1.01 -25.18
C GLY A 48 3.15 2.03 -24.34
N GLY A 49 3.04 1.95 -23.01
CA GLY A 49 3.81 2.78 -22.09
C GLY A 49 5.23 2.29 -21.88
N ALA A 50 6.06 3.14 -21.25
CA ALA A 50 7.45 2.84 -20.93
C ALA A 50 7.66 2.92 -19.41
N PRO A 51 7.72 1.80 -18.68
CA PRO A 51 8.02 1.80 -17.26
C PRO A 51 9.38 2.45 -16.98
N ARG A 52 9.42 3.39 -16.03
CA ARG A 52 10.67 4.04 -15.60
C ARG A 52 10.89 3.81 -14.11
N PRO A 53 12.14 3.56 -13.69
CA PRO A 53 12.48 3.64 -12.28
C PRO A 53 12.16 5.04 -11.75
N THR A 54 11.46 5.12 -10.62
CA THR A 54 11.24 6.38 -9.89
C THR A 54 11.85 6.26 -8.50
N ARG A 55 12.53 7.34 -8.08
CA ARG A 55 13.00 7.51 -6.70
C ARG A 55 11.96 8.19 -5.81
N ASP A 56 11.01 8.88 -6.45
CA ASP A 56 9.89 9.53 -5.79
C ASP A 56 8.70 8.54 -5.74
N THR A 57 8.68 7.77 -4.66
CA THR A 57 7.60 6.81 -4.34
C THR A 57 6.75 7.32 -3.17
N TYR A 58 5.55 6.75 -3.00
CA TYR A 58 4.74 6.99 -1.79
C TYR A 58 5.56 6.82 -0.52
N GLN A 59 6.37 5.77 -0.43
CA GLN A 59 7.18 5.47 0.74
C GLN A 59 8.30 6.49 0.96
N SER A 60 8.91 7.02 -0.11
CA SER A 60 9.87 8.11 0.01
C SER A 60 9.22 9.40 0.53
N ARG A 61 8.00 9.71 0.09
CA ARG A 61 7.21 10.86 0.58
C ARG A 61 6.75 10.67 2.01
N TYR A 62 6.31 9.47 2.39
CA TYR A 62 6.04 9.13 3.79
C TYR A 62 7.28 9.35 4.66
N ALA A 63 8.43 8.83 4.24
CA ALA A 63 9.66 8.97 5.00
C ALA A 63 10.09 10.44 5.19
N ALA A 64 9.79 11.32 4.22
CA ALA A 64 10.07 12.75 4.33
C ALA A 64 9.21 13.45 5.40
N ILE A 65 7.98 12.99 5.63
CA ILE A 65 7.04 13.63 6.57
C ILE A 65 7.15 13.02 7.98
N VAL A 66 7.19 11.69 8.07
CA VAL A 66 7.09 10.95 9.34
C VAL A 66 8.31 10.11 9.65
N GLY A 67 9.38 10.19 8.87
CA GLY A 67 10.56 9.34 9.03
C GLY A 67 10.28 7.89 8.62
N ARG A 68 11.33 7.06 8.66
CA ARG A 68 11.21 5.63 8.36
C ARG A 68 10.57 4.88 9.53
N PRO A 69 9.58 3.99 9.31
CA PRO A 69 9.07 3.10 10.34
C PRO A 69 10.20 2.29 10.99
N ALA A 70 10.31 2.36 12.32
CA ALA A 70 11.39 1.74 13.09
C ALA A 70 11.04 0.36 13.67
N GLY A 71 9.79 -0.09 13.52
CA GLY A 71 9.36 -1.38 14.07
C GLY A 71 8.07 -1.91 13.43
N LEU A 72 7.76 -3.17 13.73
CA LEU A 72 6.64 -3.91 13.14
C LEU A 72 5.30 -3.18 13.28
N LEU A 73 4.99 -2.64 14.45
CA LEU A 73 3.75 -1.87 14.67
C LEU A 73 3.64 -0.68 13.70
N GLN A 74 4.74 0.06 13.54
CA GLN A 74 4.77 1.24 12.68
C GLN A 74 4.68 0.86 11.21
N VAL A 75 5.36 -0.21 10.80
CA VAL A 75 5.26 -0.74 9.43
C VAL A 75 3.82 -1.14 9.13
N LEU A 76 3.20 -1.97 9.97
CA LEU A 76 1.84 -2.45 9.74
C LEU A 76 0.77 -1.37 9.88
N ALA A 77 0.96 -0.37 10.75
CA ALA A 77 0.09 0.79 10.80
C ALA A 77 0.17 1.62 9.51
N LEU A 78 1.37 1.83 8.97
CA LEU A 78 1.55 2.51 7.69
C LEU A 78 0.95 1.69 6.53
N THR A 79 1.22 0.38 6.47
CA THR A 79 0.62 -0.55 5.51
C THR A 79 -0.91 -0.46 5.55
N GLN A 80 -1.53 -0.53 6.73
CA GLN A 80 -2.98 -0.45 6.87
C GLN A 80 -3.59 0.85 6.31
N VAL A 81 -2.89 1.98 6.49
CA VAL A 81 -3.34 3.27 5.96
C VAL A 81 -3.15 3.30 4.45
N PHE A 82 -2.00 2.82 3.96
CA PHE A 82 -1.67 2.77 2.54
C PHE A 82 -2.62 1.87 1.75
N GLU A 83 -2.89 0.63 2.18
CA GLU A 83 -3.80 -0.26 1.44
C GLU A 83 -5.22 0.30 1.39
N ARG A 84 -5.67 1.01 2.44
CA ARG A 84 -6.98 1.68 2.40
C ARG A 84 -7.00 2.76 1.34
N ARG A 85 -5.89 3.46 1.15
CA ARG A 85 -5.72 4.48 0.12
C ARG A 85 -5.71 3.85 -1.26
N VAL A 86 -4.91 2.82 -1.47
CA VAL A 86 -4.78 2.07 -2.73
C VAL A 86 -6.13 1.52 -3.15
N TYR A 87 -6.81 0.79 -2.27
CA TYR A 87 -8.15 0.23 -2.53
C TYR A 87 -9.15 1.31 -2.95
N ARG A 88 -9.18 2.44 -2.23
CA ARG A 88 -10.05 3.57 -2.57
C ARG A 88 -9.68 4.16 -3.93
N HIS A 89 -8.40 4.43 -4.18
CA HIS A 89 -7.93 5.03 -5.42
C HIS A 89 -8.22 4.13 -6.63
N PHE A 90 -7.98 2.83 -6.52
CA PHE A 90 -8.28 1.86 -7.58
C PHE A 90 -9.79 1.76 -7.86
N THR A 91 -10.61 1.77 -6.81
CA THR A 91 -12.07 1.79 -6.95
C THR A 91 -12.54 3.07 -7.64
N GLU A 92 -12.01 4.23 -7.27
CA GLU A 92 -12.30 5.51 -7.92
C GLU A 92 -11.83 5.52 -9.38
N HIS A 93 -10.63 4.99 -9.66
CA HIS A 93 -10.10 4.89 -11.01
C HIS A 93 -11.02 4.03 -11.90
N LEU A 94 -11.44 2.86 -11.44
CA LEU A 94 -12.35 1.99 -12.19
C LEU A 94 -13.70 2.63 -12.57
N ARG A 95 -14.15 3.64 -11.82
CA ARG A 95 -15.41 4.36 -12.10
C ARG A 95 -15.24 5.46 -13.15
N ARG A 96 -14.00 5.81 -13.53
CA ARG A 96 -13.77 6.87 -14.51
C ARG A 96 -14.20 6.42 -15.91
N PRO A 97 -14.73 7.33 -16.74
CA PRO A 97 -14.97 7.02 -18.14
C PRO A 97 -13.65 6.74 -18.86
N ALA A 98 -13.71 5.90 -19.90
CA ALA A 98 -12.60 5.63 -20.82
C ALA A 98 -11.32 5.04 -20.20
N VAL A 99 -11.40 4.34 -19.06
CA VAL A 99 -10.27 3.55 -18.56
C VAL A 99 -9.97 2.42 -19.56
N HIS A 100 -8.71 2.30 -19.96
CA HIS A 100 -8.28 1.26 -20.89
C HIS A 100 -8.65 -0.15 -20.39
N PRO A 101 -9.19 -1.07 -21.22
CA PRO A 101 -9.64 -2.39 -20.76
C PRO A 101 -8.60 -3.19 -20.00
N LEU A 102 -7.34 -3.20 -20.47
CA LEU A 102 -6.24 -3.87 -19.76
C LEU A 102 -5.98 -3.29 -18.37
N VAL A 103 -6.09 -1.96 -18.21
CA VAL A 103 -5.97 -1.30 -16.91
C VAL A 103 -7.13 -1.68 -16.01
N GLN A 104 -8.35 -1.78 -16.54
CA GLN A 104 -9.50 -2.24 -15.76
C GLN A 104 -9.32 -3.68 -15.25
N THR A 105 -8.84 -4.58 -16.11
CA THR A 105 -8.58 -5.98 -15.72
C THR A 105 -7.55 -6.05 -14.60
N THR A 106 -6.45 -5.31 -14.72
CA THR A 106 -5.41 -5.26 -13.68
C THR A 106 -5.93 -4.69 -12.36
N LEU A 107 -6.66 -3.57 -12.41
CA LEU A 107 -7.28 -2.97 -11.22
C LEU A 107 -8.25 -3.93 -10.52
N ARG A 108 -9.10 -4.64 -11.27
CA ARG A 108 -10.06 -5.60 -10.70
C ARG A 108 -9.35 -6.74 -9.99
N ARG A 109 -8.31 -7.31 -10.62
CA ARG A 109 -7.51 -8.37 -10.03
C ARG A 109 -6.86 -7.92 -8.73
N MET A 110 -6.17 -6.78 -8.73
CA MET A 110 -5.53 -6.27 -7.51
C MET A 110 -6.56 -6.03 -6.40
N LEU A 111 -7.72 -5.43 -6.70
CA LEU A 111 -8.78 -5.20 -5.71
C LEU A 111 -9.34 -6.46 -5.05
N GLU A 112 -9.24 -7.63 -5.69
CA GLU A 112 -9.61 -8.91 -5.06
C GLU A 112 -8.60 -9.30 -3.99
N GLU A 113 -7.31 -9.09 -4.26
CA GLU A 113 -6.16 -9.42 -3.39
C GLU A 113 -6.07 -8.44 -2.19
N GLU A 114 -6.27 -7.14 -2.43
CA GLU A 114 -6.23 -6.05 -1.43
C GLU A 114 -7.16 -6.26 -0.22
N LYS A 115 -8.28 -6.95 -0.41
CA LYS A 115 -9.22 -7.25 0.69
C LYS A 115 -8.58 -8.15 1.74
N GLY A 116 -7.74 -9.09 1.30
CA GLY A 116 -6.98 -9.97 2.17
C GLY A 116 -6.01 -9.17 3.03
N HIS A 117 -5.21 -8.32 2.39
CA HIS A 117 -4.23 -7.43 3.03
C HIS A 117 -4.85 -6.56 4.11
N LEU A 118 -5.90 -5.82 3.74
CA LEU A 118 -6.64 -4.96 4.66
C LEU A 118 -7.20 -5.73 5.86
N SER A 119 -7.70 -6.94 5.62
CA SER A 119 -8.36 -7.73 6.65
C SER A 119 -7.36 -8.24 7.69
N TRP A 120 -6.24 -8.83 7.26
CA TRP A 120 -5.28 -9.42 8.20
C TRP A 120 -4.52 -8.35 9.00
N VAL A 121 -4.09 -7.27 8.35
CA VAL A 121 -3.37 -6.19 9.04
C VAL A 121 -4.28 -5.54 10.08
N LYS A 122 -5.54 -5.29 9.74
CA LYS A 122 -6.53 -4.74 10.68
C LYS A 122 -6.75 -5.66 11.88
N ARG A 123 -6.89 -6.97 11.67
CA ARG A 123 -7.01 -7.95 12.76
C ARG A 123 -5.79 -7.91 13.67
N TRP A 124 -4.59 -7.91 13.09
CA TRP A 124 -3.36 -7.84 13.87
C TRP A 124 -3.28 -6.55 14.70
N LEU A 125 -3.53 -5.39 14.09
CA LEU A 125 -3.55 -4.10 14.79
C LEU A 125 -4.62 -4.05 15.90
N HIS A 126 -5.77 -4.68 15.70
CA HIS A 126 -6.81 -4.79 16.73
C HIS A 126 -6.31 -5.58 17.95
N VAL A 127 -5.67 -6.73 17.74
CA VAL A 127 -5.06 -7.52 18.83
C VAL A 127 -4.01 -6.70 19.57
N GLN A 128 -3.16 -5.96 18.84
CA GLN A 128 -2.16 -5.09 19.47
C GLN A 128 -2.80 -3.97 20.28
N ALA A 129 -3.95 -3.43 19.86
CA ALA A 129 -4.64 -2.37 20.57
C ALA A 129 -5.21 -2.84 21.91
N LEU A 130 -5.46 -4.15 22.09
CA LEU A 130 -5.87 -4.71 23.39
C LEU A 130 -4.76 -4.58 24.45
N ALA A 131 -3.50 -4.70 24.04
CA ALA A 131 -2.34 -4.63 24.93
C ALA A 131 -1.72 -3.22 25.03
N ARG A 132 -1.75 -2.46 23.94
CA ARG A 132 -1.07 -1.15 23.82
C ARG A 132 -1.92 -0.15 23.03
N PRO A 133 -3.11 0.24 23.56
CA PRO A 133 -4.09 1.03 22.83
C PRO A 133 -3.54 2.38 22.36
N GLU A 134 -2.83 3.10 23.23
CA GLU A 134 -2.27 4.42 22.91
C GLU A 134 -1.24 4.34 21.77
N ALA A 135 -0.34 3.36 21.82
CA ALA A 135 0.69 3.19 20.78
C ALA A 135 0.08 2.89 19.40
N VAL A 136 -0.94 2.03 19.34
CA VAL A 136 -1.64 1.74 18.08
C VAL A 136 -2.41 2.96 17.59
N HIS A 137 -3.15 3.61 18.48
CA HIS A 137 -3.95 4.79 18.14
C HIS A 137 -3.05 5.92 17.62
N ASP A 138 -1.91 6.18 18.27
CA ASP A 138 -0.94 7.21 17.89
C ASP A 138 -0.30 6.91 16.53
N ALA A 139 0.11 5.66 16.30
CA ALA A 139 0.64 5.23 15.01
C ALA A 139 -0.40 5.43 13.89
N MET A 140 -1.64 4.98 14.09
CA MET A 140 -2.70 5.12 13.11
C MET A 140 -3.03 6.60 12.83
N ARG A 141 -3.13 7.45 13.86
CA ARG A 141 -3.36 8.90 13.69
C ARG A 141 -2.21 9.55 12.91
N ARG A 142 -0.97 9.27 13.30
CA ARG A 142 0.24 9.80 12.65
C ARG A 142 0.29 9.45 11.17
N TYR A 143 0.13 8.17 10.83
CA TYR A 143 0.22 7.72 9.44
C TYR A 143 -0.99 8.13 8.61
N THR A 144 -2.20 8.20 9.18
CA THR A 144 -3.37 8.74 8.48
C THR A 144 -3.19 10.21 8.10
N LYS A 145 -2.61 11.02 9.01
CA LYS A 145 -2.32 12.43 8.72
C LYS A 145 -1.28 12.56 7.60
N ALA A 146 -0.23 11.74 7.65
CA ALA A 146 0.81 11.75 6.62
C ALA A 146 0.27 11.28 5.26
N ASP A 147 -0.53 10.21 5.21
CA ASP A 147 -1.15 9.71 3.98
C ASP A 147 -1.98 10.76 3.30
N ARG A 148 -2.80 11.50 4.06
CA ARG A 148 -3.60 12.59 3.49
C ARG A 148 -2.72 13.62 2.80
N GLN A 149 -1.64 14.06 3.44
CA GLN A 149 -0.71 15.05 2.87
C GLN A 149 0.01 14.51 1.62
N VAL A 150 0.49 13.27 1.67
CA VAL A 150 1.15 12.62 0.52
C VAL A 150 0.16 12.46 -0.64
N TYR A 151 -1.05 12.01 -0.36
CA TYR A 151 -2.09 11.82 -1.38
C TYR A 151 -2.47 13.13 -2.04
N GLU A 152 -2.77 14.17 -1.26
CA GLU A 152 -3.11 15.51 -1.76
C GLU A 152 -2.01 16.05 -2.70
N SER A 153 -0.75 16.00 -2.26
CA SER A 153 0.39 16.41 -3.08
C SER A 153 0.52 15.60 -4.37
N LEU A 154 0.31 14.29 -4.34
CA LEU A 154 0.38 13.46 -5.55
C LEU A 154 -0.79 13.72 -6.51
N MET A 155 -1.99 13.99 -5.99
CA MET A 155 -3.13 14.34 -6.83
C MET A 155 -2.90 15.68 -7.54
N GLU A 156 -2.28 16.64 -6.87
CA GLU A 156 -1.85 17.91 -7.47
C GLU A 156 -0.78 17.68 -8.55
N ASP A 157 0.31 16.96 -8.24
CA ASP A 157 1.43 16.72 -9.16
C ASP A 157 1.01 16.03 -10.46
N TYR A 158 0.08 15.07 -10.37
CA TYR A 158 -0.41 14.31 -11.53
C TYR A 158 -1.68 14.90 -12.15
N GLY A 159 -2.17 16.04 -11.66
CA GLY A 159 -3.44 16.64 -12.13
C GLY A 159 -4.64 15.71 -11.97
N TYR A 160 -4.58 14.75 -11.05
CA TYR A 160 -5.62 13.76 -10.85
C TYR A 160 -6.75 14.37 -10.03
N ARG A 161 -7.84 14.73 -10.71
CA ARG A 161 -9.08 15.16 -10.06
C ARG A 161 -9.87 13.95 -9.57
N GLN A 162 -10.33 13.99 -8.32
CA GLN A 162 -11.26 12.99 -7.77
C GLN A 162 -12.55 13.00 -8.59
N ALA A 163 -13.12 11.82 -8.84
CA ALA A 163 -14.42 11.71 -9.49
C ALA A 163 -15.49 12.36 -8.58
N ALA A 164 -16.38 13.14 -9.19
CA ALA A 164 -17.51 13.79 -8.51
C ALA A 164 -18.52 12.76 -7.97
#